data_AF-A0AAV9IWU4-F1
#
_entry.id   AF-A0AAV9IWU4-F1
#
_cell.length_a   1.000
_cell.length_b   1.000
_cell.length_c   1.000
_cell.angle_alpha   90.00
_cell.angle_beta   90.00
_cell.angle_gamma   90.00
#
_symmetry.space_group_name_H-M   'P 1'
#
loop_
_entity.id
_entity.type
_entity.pdbx_description
1 polymer ?
#
loop_
_entity_poly.entity_id
_entity_poly.type
_entity_poly.pdbx_seq_one_letter_code
_entity_poly.pdbx_strand_id
1 'polypeptide(L)'
;MATSRLRKRWAAARDEPDAYLFEQLTSTLYDRLLKQGDRPAAADLLQESVGHLARLGRCAEAAELGIRWIRHRREVDRAPFRAAEVYAVLHAPMEARTEAATSLATCYEAVLPWCLDGAGVDGSDRSAASPLWKPITTLFTVGATATTSAASYVRQVLVDAYVASGDWPRAQYHLLRCGGPAELSLRFIDQYLAPQLADEGERGLARARLALFYYALGDLAAARAYVELLERQHPAAPTTHLASAVSRALQLLGSKAGGDRRAVRALLDELQRAYAPLLTADPELRALMDEAWRVHLIAVARGR
;
A
#
# COMPACT_ATOMS: atom_id res chain seq x y z
N MET A 1 16.13 -42.35 6.56
CA MET A 1 17.49 -42.09 6.01
C MET A 1 17.54 -41.06 4.87
N ALA A 2 16.60 -41.03 3.92
CA ALA A 2 16.65 -40.11 2.77
C ALA A 2 16.58 -38.60 3.13
N THR A 3 15.72 -38.18 4.07
CA THR A 3 15.60 -36.77 4.49
C THR A 3 16.87 -36.25 5.17
N SER A 4 17.53 -37.08 5.98
CA SER A 4 18.80 -36.72 6.64
C SER A 4 19.93 -36.45 5.64
N ARG A 5 20.04 -37.28 4.58
CA ARG A 5 21.02 -37.04 3.51
C ARG A 5 20.71 -35.74 2.75
N LEU A 6 19.43 -35.45 2.50
CA LEU A 6 19.02 -34.22 1.82
C LEU A 6 19.28 -32.97 2.67
N ARG A 7 19.02 -33.00 3.98
CA ARG A 7 19.40 -31.92 4.91
C ARG A 7 20.91 -31.65 4.89
N LYS A 8 21.75 -32.69 4.88
CA LYS A 8 23.20 -32.52 4.79
C LYS A 8 23.62 -31.86 3.47
N ARG A 9 23.03 -32.26 2.34
CA ARG A 9 23.32 -31.64 1.03
C ARG A 9 22.85 -30.19 0.99
N TRP A 10 21.66 -29.89 1.50
CA TRP A 10 21.16 -28.53 1.60
C TRP A 10 22.02 -27.65 2.50
N ALA A 11 22.50 -28.19 3.63
CA ALA A 11 23.42 -27.47 4.51
C ALA A 11 24.75 -27.16 3.83
N ALA A 12 25.32 -28.11 3.06
CA ALA A 12 26.53 -27.89 2.28
C ALA A 12 26.33 -26.85 1.16
N ALA A 13 25.18 -26.85 0.51
CA ALA A 13 24.85 -25.89 -0.56
C ALA A 13 24.77 -24.43 -0.06
N ARG A 14 24.69 -24.18 1.25
CA ARG A 14 24.76 -22.82 1.82
C ARG A 14 26.12 -22.16 1.64
N ASP A 15 27.17 -22.97 1.57
CA ASP A 15 28.54 -22.49 1.44
C ASP A 15 28.95 -22.39 -0.04
N GLU A 16 28.07 -22.79 -0.96
CA GLU A 16 28.27 -22.73 -2.40
C GLU A 16 27.67 -21.43 -2.98
N PRO A 17 28.25 -20.84 -4.03
CA PRO A 17 27.73 -19.62 -4.65
C PRO A 17 26.47 -19.87 -5.52
N ASP A 18 26.06 -21.12 -5.72
CA ASP A 18 24.94 -21.49 -6.57
C ASP A 18 23.59 -21.37 -5.84
N ALA A 19 23.01 -20.17 -5.91
CA ALA A 19 21.70 -19.86 -5.33
C ALA A 19 20.57 -20.73 -5.91
N TYR A 20 20.64 -21.10 -7.19
CA TYR A 20 19.62 -21.89 -7.84
C TYR A 20 19.61 -23.34 -7.33
N LEU A 21 20.80 -23.94 -7.21
CA LEU A 21 20.93 -25.27 -6.61
C LEU A 21 20.42 -25.27 -5.16
N PHE A 22 20.77 -24.25 -4.37
CA PHE A 22 20.30 -24.10 -3.01
C PHE A 22 18.76 -24.02 -2.93
N GLU A 23 18.13 -23.22 -3.81
CA GLU A 23 16.69 -23.07 -3.89
C GLU A 23 15.98 -24.38 -4.29
N GLN A 24 16.50 -25.10 -5.29
CA GLN A 24 15.98 -26.40 -5.71
C GLN A 24 16.06 -27.44 -4.59
N LEU A 25 17.17 -27.48 -3.86
CA LEU A 25 17.34 -28.36 -2.70
C LEU A 25 16.37 -27.99 -1.58
N THR A 26 16.17 -26.70 -1.33
CA THR A 26 15.18 -26.18 -0.37
C THR A 26 13.79 -26.66 -0.73
N SER A 27 13.38 -26.48 -1.98
CA SER A 27 12.09 -26.91 -2.52
C SER A 27 11.86 -28.42 -2.36
N THR A 28 12.87 -29.22 -2.73
CA THR A 28 12.80 -30.69 -2.64
C THR A 28 12.69 -31.15 -1.18
N LEU A 29 13.42 -30.50 -0.27
CA LEU A 29 13.40 -30.84 1.15
C LEU A 29 12.07 -30.43 1.79
N TYR A 30 11.56 -29.24 1.45
CA TYR A 30 10.25 -28.76 1.89
C TYR A 30 9.13 -29.76 1.54
N ASP A 31 9.06 -30.20 0.28
CA ASP A 31 8.02 -31.14 -0.16
C ASP A 31 8.12 -32.49 0.55
N ARG A 32 9.35 -32.93 0.86
CA ARG A 32 9.58 -34.16 1.62
C ARG A 32 9.17 -34.02 3.09
N LEU A 33 9.43 -32.88 3.72
CA LEU A 33 8.99 -32.60 5.10
C LEU A 33 7.46 -32.57 5.19
N LEU A 34 6.78 -31.93 4.23
CA LEU A 34 5.32 -31.96 4.13
C LEU A 34 4.76 -33.38 3.98
N LYS A 35 5.35 -34.21 3.10
CA LYS A 35 4.97 -35.62 2.93
C LYS A 35 5.16 -36.44 4.20
N GLN A 36 6.05 -36.02 5.09
CA GLN A 36 6.31 -36.64 6.39
C GLN A 36 5.40 -36.09 7.50
N GLY A 37 4.56 -35.11 7.20
CA GLY A 37 3.68 -34.44 8.17
C GLY A 37 4.38 -33.42 9.07
N ASP A 38 5.68 -33.18 8.86
CA ASP A 38 6.49 -32.26 9.66
C ASP A 38 6.36 -30.82 9.13
N ARG A 39 5.19 -30.23 9.36
CA ARG A 39 4.85 -28.86 8.95
C ARG A 39 5.75 -27.81 9.61
N PRO A 40 6.02 -27.86 10.94
CA PRO A 40 6.89 -26.87 11.58
C PRO A 40 8.30 -26.86 10.97
N ALA A 41 8.92 -28.02 10.76
CA ALA A 41 10.24 -28.06 10.15
C ALA A 41 10.24 -27.59 8.69
N ALA A 42 9.13 -27.74 7.97
CA ALA A 42 9.00 -27.22 6.61
C ALA A 42 8.91 -25.68 6.61
N ALA A 43 8.21 -25.07 7.57
CA ALA A 43 8.17 -23.63 7.75
C ALA A 43 9.55 -23.06 8.15
N ASP A 44 10.20 -23.69 9.15
CA ASP A 44 11.52 -23.30 9.63
C ASP A 44 12.56 -23.35 8.50
N LEU A 45 12.52 -24.41 7.68
CA LEU A 45 13.39 -24.54 6.51
C LEU A 45 13.23 -23.35 5.55
N LEU A 46 12.00 -22.95 5.24
CA LEU A 46 11.76 -21.81 4.34
C LEU A 46 12.27 -20.51 4.97
N GLN A 47 11.96 -20.26 6.25
CA GLN A 47 12.42 -19.07 6.96
C GLN A 47 13.96 -18.97 6.96
N GLU A 48 14.65 -20.06 7.30
CA GLU A 48 16.10 -20.11 7.28
C GLU A 48 16.68 -19.87 5.87
N SER A 49 16.01 -20.38 4.84
CA SER A 49 16.45 -20.25 3.45
C SER A 49 16.28 -18.83 2.93
N VAL A 50 15.17 -18.17 3.26
CA VAL A 50 14.94 -16.74 2.95
C VAL A 50 16.04 -15.90 3.57
N GLY A 51 16.32 -16.08 4.86
CA GLY A 51 17.36 -15.33 5.56
C GLY A 51 18.78 -15.62 5.05
N HIS A 52 19.03 -16.82 4.50
CA HIS A 52 20.30 -17.14 3.87
C HIS A 52 20.47 -16.41 2.53
N LEU A 53 19.51 -16.54 1.61
CA LEU A 53 19.56 -15.89 0.29
C LEU A 53 19.61 -14.37 0.39
N ALA A 54 18.83 -13.79 1.31
CA ALA A 54 18.86 -12.35 1.54
C ALA A 54 20.23 -11.86 2.07
N ARG A 55 20.91 -12.64 2.92
CA ARG A 55 22.29 -12.33 3.35
C ARG A 55 23.29 -12.41 2.20
N LEU A 56 23.06 -13.25 1.21
CA LEU A 56 23.87 -13.32 -0.02
C LEU A 56 23.52 -12.25 -1.06
N GLY A 57 22.46 -11.45 -0.83
CA GLY A 57 21.99 -10.44 -1.79
C GLY A 57 21.14 -10.98 -2.93
N ARG A 58 20.68 -12.23 -2.80
CA ARG A 58 19.79 -12.89 -3.74
C ARG A 58 18.33 -12.61 -3.34
N CYS A 59 17.96 -11.33 -3.39
CA CYS A 59 16.65 -10.86 -2.90
C CYS A 59 15.47 -11.37 -3.73
N ALA A 60 15.65 -11.63 -5.03
CA ALA A 60 14.60 -12.20 -5.87
C ALA A 60 14.26 -13.63 -5.44
N GLU A 61 15.28 -14.47 -5.29
CA GLU A 61 15.14 -15.87 -4.85
C GLU A 61 14.68 -15.95 -3.39
N ALA A 62 15.15 -15.03 -2.54
CA ALA A 62 14.63 -14.89 -1.18
C ALA A 62 13.12 -14.57 -1.18
N ALA A 63 12.66 -13.69 -2.07
CA ALA A 63 11.24 -13.37 -2.19
C ALA A 63 10.42 -14.55 -2.71
N GLU A 64 10.93 -15.36 -3.65
CA GLU A 64 10.25 -16.58 -4.11
C GLU A 64 10.03 -17.58 -2.98
N LEU A 65 11.07 -17.85 -2.18
CA LEU A 65 10.93 -18.68 -0.98
C LEU A 65 10.04 -18.02 0.08
N GLY A 66 10.07 -16.70 0.19
CA GLY A 66 9.19 -15.91 1.06
C GLY A 66 7.72 -16.04 0.69
N ILE A 67 7.38 -15.99 -0.59
CA ILE A 67 6.02 -16.24 -1.10
C ILE A 67 5.61 -17.68 -0.79
N ARG A 68 6.51 -18.65 -0.94
CA ARG A 68 6.23 -20.04 -0.56
C ARG A 68 5.98 -20.18 0.94
N TRP A 69 6.72 -19.45 1.77
CA TRP A 69 6.47 -19.39 3.22
C TRP A 69 5.11 -18.77 3.52
N ILE A 70 4.72 -17.69 2.85
CA ILE A 70 3.39 -17.08 2.98
C ILE A 70 2.29 -18.11 2.63
N ARG A 71 2.44 -18.82 1.50
CA ARG A 71 1.50 -19.87 1.10
C ARG A 71 1.44 -21.02 2.11
N HIS A 72 2.59 -21.46 2.64
CA HIS A 72 2.62 -22.48 3.69
C HIS A 72 1.79 -22.05 4.91
N ARG A 73 2.01 -20.84 5.43
CA ARG A 73 1.29 -20.32 6.59
C ARG A 73 -0.21 -20.23 6.32
N ARG A 74 -0.61 -19.79 5.13
CA ARG A 74 -2.02 -19.65 4.74
C ARG A 74 -2.72 -21.00 4.53
N GLU A 75 -2.11 -21.89 3.76
CA GLU A 75 -2.79 -23.08 3.22
C GLU A 75 -2.54 -24.34 4.06
N VAL A 76 -1.34 -24.46 4.63
CA VAL A 76 -0.92 -25.64 5.41
C VAL A 76 -1.19 -25.45 6.90
N ASP A 77 -0.70 -24.35 7.46
CA ASP A 77 -0.90 -24.07 8.89
C ASP A 77 -2.26 -23.43 9.18
N ARG A 78 -2.84 -22.73 8.20
CA ARG A 78 -4.05 -21.90 8.36
C ARG A 78 -3.91 -20.93 9.54
N ALA A 79 -2.69 -20.46 9.78
CA ALA A 79 -2.35 -19.63 10.92
C ALA A 79 -2.40 -18.14 10.55
N PRO A 80 -2.79 -17.27 11.48
CA PRO A 80 -2.75 -15.85 11.23
C PRO A 80 -1.33 -15.30 11.22
N PHE A 81 -1.03 -14.40 10.28
CA PHE A 81 0.24 -13.67 10.29
C PHE A 81 0.29 -12.67 11.45
N ARG A 82 1.47 -12.59 12.09
CA ARG A 82 1.84 -11.53 13.02
C ARG A 82 2.79 -10.56 12.30
N ALA A 83 2.67 -9.26 12.52
CA ALA A 83 3.56 -8.28 11.87
C ALA A 83 5.04 -8.58 12.15
N ALA A 84 5.35 -8.90 13.40
CA ALA A 84 6.70 -9.22 13.82
C ALA A 84 7.28 -10.45 13.09
N GLU A 85 6.43 -11.43 12.78
CA GLU A 85 6.83 -12.64 12.06
C GLU A 85 7.07 -12.33 10.58
N VAL A 86 6.12 -11.64 9.93
CA VAL A 86 6.28 -11.18 8.53
C VAL A 86 7.53 -10.32 8.39
N TYR A 87 7.76 -9.40 9.32
CA TYR A 87 8.95 -8.57 9.31
C TYR A 87 10.23 -9.38 9.53
N ALA A 88 10.28 -10.24 10.55
CA ALA A 88 11.50 -11.01 10.85
C ALA A 88 11.88 -11.97 9.72
N VAL A 89 10.89 -12.55 9.03
CA VAL A 89 11.14 -13.52 7.95
C VAL A 89 11.39 -12.84 6.61
N LEU A 90 10.65 -11.78 6.28
CA LEU A 90 10.67 -11.19 4.94
C LEU A 90 11.36 -9.83 4.91
N HIS A 91 11.01 -8.92 5.82
CA HIS A 91 11.49 -7.54 5.76
C HIS A 91 12.91 -7.38 6.27
N ALA A 92 13.17 -7.73 7.54
CA ALA A 92 14.46 -7.56 8.20
C ALA A 92 15.64 -8.17 7.42
N PRO A 93 15.53 -9.35 6.78
CA PRO A 93 16.64 -9.90 6.00
C PRO A 93 16.97 -9.09 4.75
N MET A 94 16.02 -8.32 4.23
CA MET A 94 16.10 -7.60 2.96
C MET A 94 16.20 -6.07 3.12
N GLU A 95 15.87 -5.51 4.28
CA GLU A 95 15.73 -4.06 4.50
C GLU A 95 17.01 -3.26 4.28
N ALA A 96 18.18 -3.86 4.52
CA ALA A 96 19.46 -3.19 4.39
C ALA A 96 19.88 -2.93 2.93
N ARG A 97 19.09 -3.39 1.96
CA ARG A 97 19.46 -3.42 0.53
C ARG A 97 18.45 -2.63 -0.29
N THR A 98 18.94 -1.61 -0.97
CA THR A 98 18.14 -0.80 -1.90
C THR A 98 17.58 -1.65 -3.05
N GLU A 99 18.33 -2.63 -3.54
CA GLU A 99 17.86 -3.53 -4.61
C GLU A 99 16.73 -4.47 -4.19
N ALA A 100 16.44 -4.59 -2.88
CA ALA A 100 15.41 -5.49 -2.38
C ALA A 100 13.99 -4.89 -2.44
N ALA A 101 13.85 -3.62 -2.82
CA ALA A 101 12.56 -2.93 -2.84
C ALA A 101 11.48 -3.67 -3.64
N THR A 102 11.79 -4.12 -4.87
CA THR A 102 10.84 -4.87 -5.71
C THR A 102 10.52 -6.25 -5.13
N SER A 103 11.52 -6.92 -4.55
CA SER A 103 11.35 -8.22 -3.87
C SER A 103 10.45 -8.11 -2.65
N LEU A 104 10.66 -7.09 -1.83
CA LEU A 104 9.82 -6.76 -0.69
C LEU A 104 8.39 -6.46 -1.12
N ALA A 105 8.21 -5.63 -2.15
CA ALA A 105 6.89 -5.30 -2.67
C ALA A 105 6.13 -6.57 -3.09
N THR A 106 6.80 -7.48 -3.80
CA THR A 106 6.22 -8.76 -4.23
C THR A 106 5.77 -9.62 -3.05
N CYS A 107 6.59 -9.71 -1.98
CA CYS A 107 6.20 -10.43 -0.78
C CYS A 107 4.99 -9.80 -0.08
N TYR A 108 4.96 -8.47 0.08
CA TYR A 108 3.86 -7.79 0.77
C TYR A 108 2.57 -7.75 -0.06
N GLU A 109 2.64 -7.76 -1.39
CA GLU A 109 1.48 -8.00 -2.27
C GLU A 109 0.87 -9.37 -2.00
N ALA A 110 1.67 -10.41 -1.72
CA ALA A 110 1.17 -11.74 -1.37
C ALA A 110 0.53 -11.81 0.04
N VAL A 111 0.98 -10.97 0.98
CA VAL A 111 0.39 -10.87 2.33
C VAL A 111 -0.93 -10.09 2.31
N LEU A 112 -1.03 -9.06 1.48
CA LEU A 112 -2.15 -8.10 1.51
C LEU A 112 -3.56 -8.74 1.40
N PRO A 113 -3.84 -9.67 0.45
CA PRO A 113 -5.16 -10.31 0.34
C PRO A 113 -5.60 -10.95 1.64
N TRP A 114 -4.68 -11.56 2.40
CA TRP A 114 -5.02 -12.20 3.65
C TRP A 114 -5.39 -11.19 4.75
N CYS A 115 -4.70 -10.05 4.78
CA CYS A 115 -5.07 -8.94 5.66
C CYS A 115 -6.44 -8.35 5.32
N LEU A 116 -6.89 -8.46 4.07
CA LEU A 116 -8.21 -8.02 3.62
C LEU A 116 -9.30 -9.09 3.88
N ASP A 117 -9.01 -10.37 3.64
CA ASP A 117 -9.92 -11.50 3.88
C ASP A 117 -10.30 -11.61 5.36
N GLY A 118 -9.35 -11.35 6.26
CA GLY A 118 -9.59 -11.31 7.71
C GLY A 118 -10.50 -10.17 8.18
N ALA A 119 -10.81 -9.19 7.32
CA ALA A 119 -11.74 -8.10 7.60
C ALA A 119 -13.19 -8.40 7.15
N GLY A 120 -13.43 -9.56 6.51
CA GLY A 120 -14.69 -9.91 5.85
C GLY A 120 -15.57 -10.95 6.57
N VAL A 121 -15.25 -11.38 7.78
CA VAL A 121 -16.03 -12.39 8.53
C VAL A 121 -16.69 -11.74 9.76
N ASP A 122 -18.02 -11.61 9.67
CA ASP A 122 -19.00 -11.24 10.69
C ASP A 122 -18.99 -9.81 11.27
N GLY A 123 -20.09 -9.09 10.98
CA GLY A 123 -20.38 -7.70 11.34
C GLY A 123 -20.69 -7.44 12.82
N SER A 124 -20.01 -8.11 13.74
CA SER A 124 -20.04 -7.77 15.16
C SER A 124 -18.67 -8.05 15.77
N ASP A 125 -17.95 -6.99 16.09
CA ASP A 125 -16.67 -6.97 16.82
C ASP A 125 -15.49 -7.75 16.21
N ARG A 126 -14.61 -7.03 15.49
CA ARG A 126 -13.13 -6.97 15.72
C ARG A 126 -12.40 -6.33 14.52
N SER A 127 -12.26 -5.00 14.54
CA SER A 127 -11.05 -4.35 14.01
C SER A 127 -10.43 -3.35 14.99
N ALA A 128 -10.86 -3.38 16.26
CA ALA A 128 -10.08 -2.80 17.34
C ALA A 128 -8.75 -3.56 17.40
N ALA A 129 -7.67 -2.88 17.00
CA ALA A 129 -6.26 -3.24 17.20
C ALA A 129 -6.00 -4.74 17.35
N SER A 130 -5.60 -5.44 16.29
CA SER A 130 -4.92 -6.71 16.54
C SER A 130 -3.58 -6.39 17.22
N PRO A 131 -3.35 -6.76 18.50
CA PRO A 131 -2.13 -6.42 19.25
C PRO A 131 -0.86 -7.08 18.66
N LEU A 132 -1.03 -7.86 17.59
CA LEU A 132 -0.01 -8.58 16.84
C LEU A 132 0.65 -7.73 15.74
N TRP A 133 0.11 -6.55 15.46
CA TRP A 133 0.65 -5.60 14.48
C TRP A 133 1.09 -4.33 15.19
N LYS A 134 2.25 -4.42 15.86
CA LYS A 134 2.93 -3.22 16.38
C LYS A 134 3.59 -2.49 15.19
N PRO A 135 3.56 -1.14 15.16
CA PRO A 135 4.31 -0.39 14.18
C PRO A 135 5.77 -0.74 14.32
N ILE A 136 6.37 -1.21 13.24
CA ILE A 136 7.81 -1.13 13.03
C ILE A 136 8.06 0.27 12.51
N THR A 137 9.13 0.89 12.97
CA THR A 137 9.52 2.24 12.57
C THR A 137 9.85 2.24 11.07
N THR A 138 8.83 2.41 10.23
CA THR A 138 9.00 2.63 8.79
C THR A 138 9.30 4.10 8.53
N LEU A 139 9.86 4.42 7.37
CA LEU A 139 10.20 5.80 6.96
C LEU A 139 9.00 6.77 7.06
N PHE A 140 7.77 6.24 7.07
CA PHE A 140 6.54 7.00 7.18
C PHE A 140 5.95 7.17 8.59
N THR A 141 6.63 6.73 9.66
CA THR A 141 6.09 6.88 11.03
C THR A 141 6.29 8.28 11.62
N VAL A 142 5.34 9.19 11.38
CA VAL A 142 5.12 10.37 12.24
C VAL A 142 3.83 10.11 13.02
N GLY A 143 3.96 9.94 14.34
CA GLY A 143 2.83 9.87 15.26
C GLY A 143 1.92 8.65 15.06
N ALA A 144 2.39 7.46 15.40
CA ALA A 144 1.52 6.28 15.53
C ALA A 144 0.60 6.44 16.76
N THR A 145 -0.48 7.22 16.64
CA THR A 145 -1.60 7.10 17.57
C THR A 145 -2.38 5.83 17.22
N ALA A 146 -2.53 4.98 18.24
CA ALA A 146 -3.25 3.71 18.29
C ALA A 146 -4.27 3.44 17.15
N THR A 147 -4.19 2.24 16.56
CA THR A 147 -5.14 1.57 15.62
C THR A 147 -4.89 1.66 14.11
N THR A 148 -3.67 1.35 13.65
CA THR A 148 -3.45 1.00 12.22
C THR A 148 -3.87 -0.45 11.96
N SER A 149 -4.77 -0.70 11.00
CA SER A 149 -5.15 -2.07 10.62
C SER A 149 -3.98 -2.81 9.96
N ALA A 150 -3.98 -4.14 9.98
CA ALA A 150 -2.94 -4.95 9.32
C ALA A 150 -2.82 -4.62 7.82
N ALA A 151 -3.96 -4.42 7.15
CA ALA A 151 -3.99 -4.00 5.75
C ALA A 151 -3.41 -2.60 5.53
N SER A 152 -3.68 -1.66 6.45
CA SER A 152 -3.10 -0.31 6.39
C SER A 152 -1.58 -0.35 6.58
N TYR A 153 -1.09 -1.14 7.53
CA TYR A 153 0.35 -1.38 7.74
C TYR A 153 1.02 -1.97 6.49
N VAL A 154 0.49 -3.06 5.95
CA VAL A 154 1.02 -3.69 4.73
C VAL A 154 1.04 -2.69 3.57
N ARG A 155 0.00 -1.88 3.42
CA ARG A 155 -0.04 -0.84 2.38
C ARG A 155 1.02 0.22 2.58
N GLN A 156 1.32 0.64 3.81
CA GLN A 156 2.43 1.59 4.07
C GLN A 156 3.77 0.99 3.66
N VAL A 157 4.04 -0.28 4.01
CA VAL A 157 5.27 -0.95 3.58
C VAL A 157 5.35 -1.07 2.05
N LEU A 158 4.21 -1.31 1.38
CA LEU A 158 4.15 -1.31 -0.08
C LEU A 158 4.43 0.07 -0.68
N VAL A 159 3.94 1.16 -0.07
CA VAL A 159 4.29 2.53 -0.49
C VAL A 159 5.81 2.71 -0.45
N ASP A 160 6.45 2.38 0.68
CA ASP A 160 7.90 2.53 0.86
C ASP A 160 8.68 1.72 -0.18
N ALA A 161 8.27 0.46 -0.39
CA ALA A 161 8.91 -0.43 -1.34
C ALA A 161 8.76 0.08 -2.79
N TYR A 162 7.59 0.56 -3.19
CA TYR A 162 7.38 1.09 -4.54
C TYR A 162 8.05 2.43 -4.78
N VAL A 163 8.11 3.29 -3.76
CA VAL A 163 8.91 4.53 -3.81
C VAL A 163 10.39 4.19 -4.02
N ALA A 164 10.92 3.25 -3.23
CA ALA A 164 12.32 2.83 -3.35
C ALA A 164 12.63 2.16 -4.70
N SER A 165 11.67 1.46 -5.30
CA SER A 165 11.83 0.87 -6.64
C SER A 165 11.47 1.81 -7.80
N GLY A 166 10.99 3.03 -7.52
CA GLY A 166 10.54 3.99 -8.54
C GLY A 166 9.21 3.66 -9.23
N ASP A 167 8.39 2.75 -8.70
CA ASP A 167 7.04 2.44 -9.21
C ASP A 167 6.00 3.40 -8.58
N TRP A 168 6.06 4.66 -9.01
CA TRP A 168 5.19 5.72 -8.49
C TRP A 168 3.68 5.43 -8.59
N PRO A 169 3.17 4.87 -9.71
CA PRO A 169 1.74 4.56 -9.82
C PRO A 169 1.27 3.54 -8.77
N ARG A 170 2.05 2.48 -8.51
CA ARG A 170 1.69 1.52 -7.45
C ARG A 170 1.83 2.11 -6.06
N ALA A 171 2.87 2.91 -5.81
CA ALA A 171 3.01 3.62 -4.54
C ALA A 171 1.78 4.49 -4.24
N GLN A 172 1.35 5.30 -5.20
CA GLN A 172 0.18 6.16 -5.07
C GLN A 172 -1.11 5.36 -4.85
N TYR A 173 -1.28 4.23 -5.57
CA TYR A 173 -2.43 3.35 -5.35
C TYR A 173 -2.50 2.84 -3.91
N HIS A 174 -1.39 2.36 -3.35
CA HIS A 174 -1.38 1.85 -1.97
C HIS A 174 -1.56 2.96 -0.94
N LEU A 175 -1.01 4.15 -1.16
CA LEU A 175 -1.21 5.34 -0.35
C LEU A 175 -2.69 5.75 -0.27
N LEU A 176 -3.36 5.84 -1.42
CA LEU A 176 -4.79 6.16 -1.48
C LEU A 176 -5.66 5.15 -0.74
N ARG A 177 -5.20 3.91 -0.61
CA ARG A 177 -5.92 2.81 0.04
C ARG A 177 -5.51 2.56 1.49
N CYS A 178 -4.47 3.22 2.00
CA CYS A 178 -3.96 2.93 3.35
C CYS A 178 -4.82 3.52 4.47
N GLY A 179 -5.61 4.58 4.19
CA GLY A 179 -6.49 5.21 5.18
C GLY A 179 -5.73 5.88 6.34
N GLY A 180 -4.70 6.66 6.04
CA GLY A 180 -3.88 7.39 7.01
C GLY A 180 -4.13 8.90 7.03
N PRO A 181 -3.43 9.65 7.90
CA PRO A 181 -3.56 11.10 7.96
C PRO A 181 -3.09 11.77 6.66
N ALA A 182 -3.71 12.89 6.32
CA ALA A 182 -3.44 13.65 5.10
C ALA A 182 -1.97 14.04 4.93
N GLU A 183 -1.25 14.21 6.04
CA GLU A 183 0.17 14.53 6.10
C GLU A 183 1.02 13.44 5.46
N LEU A 184 0.62 12.16 5.52
CA LEU A 184 1.33 11.08 4.81
C LEU A 184 1.25 11.30 3.30
N SER A 185 0.07 11.69 2.82
CA SER A 185 -0.22 11.86 1.41
C SER A 185 0.49 13.08 0.83
N LEU A 186 0.53 14.18 1.59
CA LEU A 186 1.27 15.37 1.17
C LEU A 186 2.78 15.11 1.19
N ARG A 187 3.28 14.44 2.22
CA ARG A 187 4.69 14.06 2.31
C ARG A 187 5.12 13.15 1.16
N PHE A 188 4.28 12.22 0.73
CA PHE A 188 4.54 11.40 -0.46
C PHE A 188 4.84 12.28 -1.68
N ILE A 189 4.00 13.29 -1.94
CA ILE A 189 4.20 14.21 -3.05
C ILE A 189 5.45 15.06 -2.84
N ASP A 190 5.58 15.72 -1.68
CA ASP A 190 6.61 16.75 -1.48
C ASP A 190 8.03 16.19 -1.27
N GLN A 191 8.17 15.01 -0.69
CA GLN A 191 9.49 14.44 -0.40
C GLN A 191 9.94 13.45 -1.46
N TYR A 192 9.03 12.68 -2.03
CA TYR A 192 9.39 11.54 -2.88
C TYR A 192 9.08 11.78 -4.35
N LEU A 193 7.91 12.35 -4.66
CA LEU A 193 7.55 12.65 -6.04
C LEU A 193 8.17 13.97 -6.53
N ALA A 194 8.26 15.00 -5.67
CA ALA A 194 8.71 16.34 -6.05
C ALA A 194 10.11 16.42 -6.70
N PRO A 195 11.10 15.59 -6.33
CA PRO A 195 12.38 15.54 -7.05
C PRO A 195 12.27 15.03 -8.49
N GLN A 196 11.19 14.34 -8.83
CA GLN A 196 10.90 13.80 -10.17
C GLN A 196 10.03 14.74 -11.01
N LEU A 197 9.54 15.84 -10.44
CA LEU A 197 8.68 16.81 -11.10
C LEU A 197 9.50 18.03 -11.53
N ALA A 198 9.18 18.56 -12.70
CA ALA A 198 9.96 19.61 -13.37
C ALA A 198 9.94 20.92 -12.58
N ASP A 199 8.80 21.29 -12.00
CA ASP A 199 8.61 22.56 -11.31
C ASP A 199 7.49 22.54 -10.25
N GLU A 200 7.28 23.69 -9.60
CA GLU A 200 6.24 23.87 -8.58
C GLU A 200 4.82 23.80 -9.16
N GLY A 201 4.64 24.09 -10.45
CA GLY A 201 3.38 23.91 -11.16
C GLY A 201 2.99 22.44 -11.23
N GLU A 202 3.91 21.57 -11.66
CA GLU A 202 3.69 20.12 -11.69
C GLU A 202 3.45 19.54 -10.29
N ARG A 203 4.16 20.02 -9.27
CA ARG A 203 3.90 19.65 -7.87
C ARG A 203 2.50 20.07 -7.44
N GLY A 204 2.10 21.29 -7.77
CA GLY A 204 0.75 21.79 -7.54
C GLY A 204 -0.32 20.92 -8.19
N LEU A 205 -0.10 20.47 -9.43
CA LEU A 205 -0.99 19.58 -10.17
C LEU A 205 -1.07 18.20 -9.49
N ALA A 206 0.07 17.62 -9.11
CA ALA A 206 0.11 16.33 -8.41
C ALA A 206 -0.64 16.38 -7.06
N ARG A 207 -0.48 17.47 -6.29
CA ARG A 207 -1.26 17.69 -5.05
C ARG A 207 -2.76 17.76 -5.34
N ALA A 208 -3.19 18.51 -6.36
CA ALA A 208 -4.60 18.60 -6.72
C ALA A 208 -5.18 17.27 -7.22
N ARG A 209 -4.43 16.50 -8.03
CA ARG A 209 -4.83 15.14 -8.43
C ARG A 209 -5.13 14.28 -7.20
N LEU A 210 -4.22 14.29 -6.22
CA LEU A 210 -4.39 13.46 -5.02
C LEU A 210 -5.64 13.82 -4.22
N ALA A 211 -5.97 15.12 -4.11
CA ALA A 211 -7.23 15.57 -3.51
C ALA A 211 -8.45 15.03 -4.27
N LEU A 212 -8.44 15.14 -5.60
CA LEU A 212 -9.54 14.65 -6.44
C LEU A 212 -9.64 13.12 -6.47
N PHE A 213 -8.53 12.39 -6.34
CA PHE A 213 -8.55 10.94 -6.19
C PHE A 213 -9.31 10.50 -4.94
N TYR A 214 -9.11 11.15 -3.80
CA TYR A 214 -9.90 10.82 -2.60
C TYR A 214 -11.41 11.01 -2.82
N TYR A 215 -11.80 12.08 -3.53
CA TYR A 215 -13.20 12.25 -3.93
C TYR A 215 -13.67 11.18 -4.92
N ALA A 216 -12.88 10.86 -5.95
CA ALA A 216 -13.21 9.81 -6.91
C ALA A 216 -13.32 8.42 -6.25
N LEU A 217 -12.62 8.19 -5.14
CA LEU A 217 -12.76 6.97 -4.33
C LEU A 217 -13.95 6.99 -3.36
N GLY A 218 -14.62 8.14 -3.21
CA GLY A 218 -15.72 8.33 -2.27
C GLY A 218 -15.28 8.50 -0.81
N ASP A 219 -13.99 8.69 -0.54
CA ASP A 219 -13.47 8.96 0.81
C ASP A 219 -13.50 10.46 1.11
N LEU A 220 -14.71 10.94 1.41
CA LEU A 220 -14.98 12.35 1.72
C LEU A 220 -14.17 12.87 2.90
N ALA A 221 -13.93 12.04 3.92
CA ALA A 221 -13.22 12.45 5.12
C ALA A 221 -11.74 12.68 4.82
N ALA A 222 -11.08 11.73 4.13
CA ALA A 222 -9.70 11.89 3.71
C ALA A 222 -9.54 13.05 2.72
N ALA A 223 -10.47 13.18 1.76
CA ALA A 223 -10.43 14.28 0.79
C ALA A 223 -10.48 15.65 1.46
N ARG A 224 -11.38 15.84 2.44
CA ARG A 224 -11.50 17.10 3.18
C ARG A 224 -10.25 17.40 4.01
N ALA A 225 -9.80 16.43 4.80
CA ALA A 225 -8.60 16.59 5.63
C ALA A 225 -7.37 16.96 4.78
N TYR A 226 -7.26 16.36 3.60
CA TYR A 226 -6.18 16.66 2.65
C TYR A 226 -6.32 18.05 2.03
N VAL A 227 -7.51 18.46 1.60
CA VAL A 227 -7.74 19.82 1.08
C VAL A 227 -7.48 20.88 2.15
N GLU A 228 -7.92 20.68 3.39
CA GLU A 228 -7.62 21.58 4.52
C GLU A 228 -6.12 21.67 4.81
N LEU A 229 -5.37 20.58 4.62
CA LEU A 229 -3.92 20.58 4.72
C LEU A 229 -3.29 21.41 3.58
N LEU A 230 -3.78 21.26 2.34
CA LEU A 230 -3.32 22.06 1.21
C LEU A 230 -3.62 23.55 1.39
N GLU A 231 -4.80 23.92 1.89
CA GLU A 231 -5.15 25.32 2.18
C GLU A 231 -4.21 25.93 3.23
N ARG A 232 -3.77 25.15 4.22
CA ARG A 232 -2.82 25.60 5.24
C ARG A 232 -1.39 25.74 4.72
N GLN A 233 -0.91 24.78 3.92
CA GLN A 233 0.50 24.73 3.50
C GLN A 233 0.79 25.41 2.16
N HIS A 234 -0.20 25.46 1.26
CA HIS A 234 -0.10 26.04 -0.08
C HIS A 234 -1.29 26.96 -0.39
N PRO A 235 -1.57 27.99 0.44
CA PRO A 235 -2.76 28.82 0.33
C PRO A 235 -2.84 29.63 -0.97
N ALA A 236 -1.72 29.97 -1.59
CA ALA A 236 -1.68 30.82 -2.78
C ALA A 236 -1.67 30.03 -4.10
N ALA A 237 -1.60 28.69 -4.05
CA ALA A 237 -1.48 27.88 -5.26
C ALA A 237 -2.83 27.79 -6.00
N PRO A 238 -2.90 28.09 -7.32
CA PRO A 238 -4.13 27.96 -8.10
C PRO A 238 -4.75 26.57 -8.06
N THR A 239 -3.91 25.53 -7.97
CA THR A 239 -4.33 24.13 -7.86
C THR A 239 -4.97 23.82 -6.51
N THR A 240 -4.52 24.46 -5.42
CA THR A 240 -5.19 24.41 -4.11
C THR A 240 -6.58 25.05 -4.19
N HIS A 241 -6.69 26.24 -4.80
CA HIS A 241 -7.98 26.90 -4.97
C HIS A 241 -8.99 26.06 -5.78
N LEU A 242 -8.53 25.39 -6.85
CA LEU A 242 -9.33 24.44 -7.59
C LEU A 242 -9.82 23.29 -6.71
N ALA A 243 -8.92 22.62 -5.98
CA ALA A 243 -9.26 21.50 -5.10
C ALA A 243 -10.26 21.93 -4.00
N SER A 244 -10.06 23.10 -3.39
CA SER A 244 -10.98 23.69 -2.42
C SER A 244 -12.35 24.00 -3.00
N ALA A 245 -12.41 24.58 -4.21
CA ALA A 245 -13.67 24.92 -4.85
C ALA A 245 -14.47 23.66 -5.22
N VAL A 246 -13.80 22.63 -5.74
CA VAL A 246 -14.42 21.32 -6.03
C VAL A 246 -14.89 20.65 -4.75
N SER A 247 -14.07 20.67 -3.69
CA SER A 247 -14.46 20.17 -2.36
C SER A 247 -15.75 20.81 -1.88
N ARG A 248 -15.85 22.15 -1.89
CA ARG A 248 -17.05 22.88 -1.47
C ARG A 248 -18.26 22.55 -2.34
N ALA A 249 -18.10 22.45 -3.66
CA ALA A 249 -19.17 22.08 -4.58
C ALA A 249 -19.72 20.67 -4.27
N LEU A 250 -18.85 19.68 -4.07
CA LEU A 250 -19.25 18.31 -3.75
C LEU A 250 -19.89 18.19 -2.36
N GLN A 251 -19.48 19.02 -1.40
CA GLN A 251 -20.10 19.06 -0.07
C GLN A 251 -21.56 19.56 -0.11
N LEU A 252 -21.88 20.51 -1.00
CA LEU A 252 -23.25 21.00 -1.17
C LEU A 252 -24.20 19.86 -1.61
N LEU A 253 -23.71 18.94 -2.45
CA LEU A 253 -24.47 17.79 -2.92
C LEU A 253 -24.88 16.84 -1.79
N GLY A 254 -24.01 16.65 -0.78
CA GLY A 254 -24.25 15.76 0.37
C GLY A 254 -24.96 16.42 1.56
N SER A 255 -25.33 17.70 1.47
CA SER A 255 -26.01 18.40 2.57
C SER A 255 -27.48 17.96 2.71
N LYS A 256 -28.00 17.88 3.95
CA LYS A 256 -29.38 17.48 4.29
C LYS A 256 -30.47 18.34 3.63
N ALA A 257 -30.11 19.53 3.17
CA ALA A 257 -31.00 20.40 2.38
C ALA A 257 -31.27 19.87 0.96
N GLY A 258 -30.61 18.77 0.56
CA GLY A 258 -30.71 18.23 -0.79
C GLY A 258 -30.24 19.28 -1.79
N GLY A 259 -28.94 19.58 -1.80
CA GLY A 259 -28.38 20.55 -2.73
C GLY A 259 -28.86 20.26 -4.15
N ASP A 260 -29.39 21.28 -4.83
CA ASP A 260 -29.91 21.13 -6.20
C ASP A 260 -28.79 20.56 -7.07
N ARG A 261 -28.97 19.30 -7.49
CA ARG A 261 -28.01 18.55 -8.31
C ARG A 261 -27.66 19.33 -9.58
N ARG A 262 -28.62 20.06 -10.15
CA ARG A 262 -28.39 20.89 -11.33
C ARG A 262 -27.51 22.09 -10.99
N ALA A 263 -27.74 22.75 -9.86
CA ALA A 263 -26.92 23.86 -9.40
C ALA A 263 -25.48 23.41 -9.09
N VAL A 264 -25.29 22.27 -8.42
CA VAL A 264 -23.94 21.73 -8.16
C VAL A 264 -23.24 21.35 -9.46
N ARG A 265 -23.94 20.73 -10.41
CA ARG A 265 -23.35 20.42 -11.72
C ARG A 265 -22.96 21.69 -12.48
N ALA A 266 -23.84 22.70 -12.51
CA ALA A 266 -23.55 23.99 -13.13
C ALA A 266 -22.33 24.67 -12.50
N LEU A 267 -22.20 24.60 -11.17
CA LEU A 267 -21.02 25.11 -10.46
C LEU A 267 -19.74 24.36 -10.87
N LEU A 268 -19.78 23.03 -10.98
CA LEU A 268 -18.64 22.26 -11.47
C LEU A 268 -18.27 22.63 -12.92
N ASP A 269 -19.26 22.82 -13.80
CA ASP A 269 -19.04 23.25 -15.19
C ASP A 269 -18.48 24.69 -15.26
N GLU A 270 -18.86 25.58 -14.32
CA GLU A 270 -18.24 26.90 -14.14
C GLU A 270 -16.79 26.80 -13.67
N LEU A 271 -16.49 25.94 -12.69
CA LEU A 271 -15.12 25.69 -12.25
C LEU A 271 -14.26 25.14 -13.39
N GLN A 272 -14.80 24.23 -14.23
CA GLN A 272 -14.08 23.73 -15.40
C GLN A 272 -13.74 24.83 -16.41
N ARG A 273 -14.59 25.85 -16.54
CA ARG A 273 -14.32 27.03 -17.39
C ARG A 273 -13.30 27.97 -16.75
N ALA A 274 -13.47 28.28 -15.47
CA ALA A 274 -12.60 29.20 -14.72
C ALA A 274 -11.16 28.68 -14.61
N TYR A 275 -10.98 27.36 -14.47
CA TYR A 275 -9.68 26.71 -14.35
C TYR A 275 -9.24 26.00 -15.64
N ALA A 276 -9.80 26.38 -16.79
CA ALA A 276 -9.47 25.75 -18.08
C ALA A 276 -7.96 25.63 -18.35
N PRO A 277 -7.10 26.63 -18.07
CA PRO A 277 -5.66 26.49 -18.28
C PRO A 277 -5.03 25.32 -17.50
N LEU A 278 -5.41 25.12 -16.23
CA LEU A 278 -4.93 24.01 -15.42
C LEU A 278 -5.43 22.66 -15.94
N LEU A 279 -6.71 22.61 -16.34
CA LEU A 279 -7.32 21.38 -16.87
C LEU A 279 -6.82 21.02 -18.27
N THR A 280 -6.31 21.98 -19.03
CA THR A 280 -5.62 21.75 -20.30
C THR A 280 -4.20 21.26 -20.07
N ALA A 281 -3.50 21.82 -19.08
CA ALA A 281 -2.17 21.33 -18.67
C ALA A 281 -2.24 19.90 -18.12
N ASP A 282 -3.38 19.53 -17.51
CA ASP A 282 -3.59 18.23 -16.92
C ASP A 282 -5.03 17.71 -17.12
N PRO A 283 -5.27 16.97 -18.23
CA PRO A 283 -6.58 16.42 -18.54
C PRO A 283 -7.11 15.44 -17.49
N GLU A 284 -6.24 14.85 -16.66
CA GLU A 284 -6.63 13.91 -15.61
C GLU A 284 -7.45 14.60 -14.52
N LEU A 285 -7.15 15.86 -14.19
CA LEU A 285 -7.94 16.64 -13.24
C LEU A 285 -9.40 16.75 -13.66
N ARG A 286 -9.66 16.95 -14.96
CA ARG A 286 -11.04 17.02 -15.48
C ARG A 286 -11.74 15.67 -15.32
N ALA A 287 -11.07 14.58 -15.71
CA ALA A 287 -11.62 13.23 -15.57
C ALA A 287 -11.93 12.89 -14.11
N LEU A 288 -11.05 13.26 -13.18
CA LEU A 288 -11.25 13.06 -11.75
C LEU A 288 -12.41 13.90 -11.18
N MET A 289 -12.60 15.13 -11.66
CA MET A 289 -13.75 15.95 -11.28
C MET A 289 -15.08 15.31 -11.70
N ASP A 290 -15.15 14.81 -12.94
CA ASP A 290 -16.37 14.15 -13.44
C ASP A 290 -16.63 12.81 -12.72
N GLU A 291 -15.59 12.04 -12.43
CA GLU A 291 -15.69 10.80 -11.66
C GLU A 291 -16.10 11.05 -10.21
N ALA A 292 -15.51 12.06 -9.57
CA ALA A 292 -15.91 12.49 -8.23
C ALA A 292 -17.40 12.87 -8.21
N TRP A 293 -17.87 13.67 -9.16
CA TRP A 293 -19.29 13.99 -9.29
C TRP A 293 -20.16 12.73 -9.39
N ARG A 294 -19.80 11.80 -10.28
CA ARG A 294 -20.53 10.55 -10.50
C ARG A 294 -20.64 9.71 -9.22
N VAL A 295 -19.52 9.52 -8.51
CA VAL A 295 -19.46 8.72 -7.29
C VAL A 295 -20.32 9.33 -6.17
N HIS A 296 -20.27 10.65 -6.00
CA HIS A 296 -21.06 11.34 -4.97
C HIS A 296 -22.56 11.39 -5.30
N LEU A 297 -22.91 11.50 -6.57
CA LEU A 297 -24.31 11.41 -7.02
C LEU A 297 -24.92 10.05 -6.65
N ILE A 298 -24.16 8.97 -6.86
CA ILE A 298 -24.58 7.60 -6.50
C ILE A 298 -24.70 7.46 -4.98
N ALA A 299 -23.77 8.04 -4.21
CA ALA A 299 -23.82 7.99 -2.75
C ALA A 299 -25.09 8.66 -2.20
N VAL A 300 -25.41 9.86 -2.68
CA VAL A 300 -26.61 10.61 -2.28
C VAL A 300 -27.90 9.89 -2.71
N ALA A 301 -27.92 9.30 -3.91
CA ALA A 301 -29.09 8.52 -4.37
C ALA A 301 -29.35 7.27 -3.50
N ARG A 302 -28.32 6.75 -2.82
CA ARG A 302 -28.42 5.57 -1.93
C ARG A 302 -28.71 5.93 -0.47
N GLY A 303 -28.97 7.20 -0.15
CA GLY A 303 -29.32 7.63 1.20
C GLY A 303 -28.16 7.61 2.19
N ARG A 304 -26.93 7.84 1.70
CA ARG A 304 -25.77 8.15 2.54
C ARG A 304 -25.57 9.66 2.66
#